data_AF-A0A6L7RY65-F1
#
_entry.id   AF-A0A6L7RY65-F1
#
_cell.length_a   1.000
_cell.length_b   1.000
_cell.length_c   1.000
_cell.angle_alpha   90.00
_cell.angle_beta   90.00
_cell.angle_gamma   90.00
#
_symmetry.space_group_name_H-M   'P 1'
#
loop_
_entity.id
_entity.type
_entity.pdbx_description
1 polymer ?
#
loop_
_entity_poly.entity_id
_entity_poly.type
_entity_poly.pdbx_seq_one_letter_code
_entity_poly.pdbx_strand_id
1 'polypeptide(L)'
;NMPGEGDLDVRAFMQAVAATGYDGPISLEVFNDQFRGGSPRAIAEDGMRSLLALMDDVNRTEPVPHLDVPSMPPRAEIEGVEFIEFAADEVEANRLGALLTTLGFTHAADHINKDVSLWTQGETNIVINTEREGFAHAAYLSRGTSICDIGLRVKDAAETVRRAEALKVKLFHQRIDQGELHLPAIHSVGGGVMHFLDAASGLTDVWGVEFTATGNALEGAGLTRVDHVAQTMGHDEMLTWSLFYTSLAPPVLGKVTRC
;
A
#
# COMPACT_ATOMS: atom_id res chain seq x y z
N ASN A 1 13.90 -6.86 -16.87
CA ASN A 1 12.53 -6.75 -16.33
C ASN A 1 12.02 -8.14 -16.08
N MET A 2 11.47 -8.37 -14.90
CA MET A 2 10.67 -9.55 -14.58
C MET A 2 9.29 -9.46 -15.29
N PRO A 3 8.51 -10.54 -15.35
CA PRO A 3 7.12 -10.47 -15.79
C PRO A 3 6.34 -9.37 -15.05
N GLY A 4 5.63 -8.52 -15.79
CA GLY A 4 4.90 -7.37 -15.24
C GLY A 4 5.70 -6.06 -15.10
N GLU A 5 7.03 -6.10 -15.27
CA GLU A 5 7.89 -4.90 -15.22
C GLU A 5 8.22 -4.31 -16.60
N GLY A 6 7.79 -4.95 -17.70
CA GLY A 6 8.05 -4.50 -19.07
C GLY A 6 6.85 -4.69 -19.99
N ASP A 7 7.05 -4.41 -21.28
CA ASP A 7 5.94 -4.32 -22.25
C ASP A 7 5.65 -5.63 -22.99
N LEU A 8 6.38 -6.71 -22.72
CA LEU A 8 6.14 -8.02 -23.35
C LEU A 8 4.91 -8.68 -22.74
N ASP A 9 4.04 -9.24 -23.59
CA ASP A 9 2.89 -10.04 -23.15
C ASP A 9 3.33 -11.46 -22.77
N VAL A 10 4.05 -11.54 -21.64
CA VAL A 10 4.54 -12.82 -21.09
C VAL A 10 3.37 -13.72 -20.66
N ARG A 11 2.21 -13.14 -20.31
CA ARG A 11 1.00 -13.90 -19.98
C ARG A 11 0.53 -14.72 -21.18
N ALA A 12 0.33 -14.10 -22.34
CA ALA A 12 -0.10 -14.81 -23.54
C ALA A 12 0.87 -15.94 -23.94
N PHE A 13 2.17 -15.70 -23.80
CA PHE A 13 3.18 -16.73 -24.01
C PHE A 13 3.00 -17.91 -23.04
N MET A 14 2.89 -17.64 -21.74
CA MET A 14 2.75 -18.69 -20.74
C MET A 14 1.41 -19.43 -20.83
N GLN A 15 0.33 -18.78 -21.29
CA GLN A 15 -0.93 -19.46 -21.61
C GLN A 15 -0.73 -20.50 -22.72
N ALA A 16 -0.05 -20.13 -23.79
CA ALA A 16 0.25 -21.06 -24.88
C ALA A 16 1.11 -22.25 -24.41
N VAL A 17 2.08 -22.01 -23.51
CA VAL A 17 2.87 -23.09 -22.90
C VAL A 17 2.00 -24.00 -22.04
N ALA A 18 1.16 -23.42 -21.16
CA ALA A 18 0.29 -24.18 -20.28
C ALA A 18 -0.73 -25.04 -21.05
N ALA A 19 -1.26 -24.53 -22.17
CA ALA A 19 -2.18 -25.25 -23.05
C ALA A 19 -1.57 -26.52 -23.68
N THR A 20 -0.24 -26.65 -23.72
CA THR A 20 0.43 -27.87 -24.21
C THR A 20 0.37 -29.03 -23.20
N GLY A 21 -0.06 -28.77 -21.95
CA GLY A 21 0.03 -29.74 -20.86
C GLY A 21 1.36 -29.69 -20.10
N TYR A 22 2.19 -28.67 -20.31
CA TYR A 22 3.49 -28.53 -19.67
C TYR A 22 3.34 -28.28 -18.16
N ASP A 23 3.94 -29.17 -17.36
CA ASP A 23 3.96 -29.14 -15.88
C ASP A 23 5.39 -29.05 -15.31
N GLY A 24 6.36 -28.68 -16.16
CA GLY A 24 7.77 -28.60 -15.79
C GLY A 24 8.18 -27.27 -15.12
N PRO A 25 9.48 -27.08 -14.85
CA PRO A 25 9.98 -25.90 -14.17
C PRO A 25 9.75 -24.60 -14.94
N ILE A 26 9.28 -23.57 -14.23
CA ILE A 26 9.23 -22.19 -14.71
C ILE A 26 10.33 -21.41 -14.00
N SER A 27 11.19 -20.73 -14.76
CA SER A 27 12.34 -20.01 -14.23
C SER A 27 12.44 -18.60 -14.80
N LEU A 28 13.28 -17.78 -14.16
CA LEU A 28 13.61 -16.43 -14.59
C LEU A 28 15.08 -16.38 -14.99
N GLU A 29 15.34 -15.85 -16.18
CA GLU A 29 16.68 -15.51 -16.62
C GLU A 29 16.67 -14.04 -17.06
N VAL A 30 17.27 -13.18 -16.24
CA VAL A 30 17.34 -11.75 -16.53
C VAL A 30 18.77 -11.26 -16.47
N PHE A 31 19.26 -10.79 -17.61
CA PHE A 31 20.56 -10.16 -17.74
C PHE A 31 20.40 -8.64 -17.65
N ASN A 32 20.43 -8.10 -16.44
CA ASN A 32 20.38 -6.66 -16.19
C ASN A 32 21.47 -6.25 -15.19
N ASP A 33 22.32 -5.30 -15.55
CA ASP A 33 23.38 -4.79 -14.69
C ASP A 33 22.83 -4.07 -13.45
N GLN A 34 21.62 -3.51 -13.52
CA GLN A 34 20.94 -2.95 -12.35
C GLN A 34 20.65 -4.02 -11.29
N PHE A 35 20.30 -5.24 -11.70
CA PHE A 35 20.11 -6.36 -10.76
C PHE A 35 21.43 -6.87 -10.17
N ARG A 36 22.57 -6.64 -10.85
CA ARG A 36 23.89 -6.99 -10.29
C ARG A 36 24.33 -6.03 -9.19
N GLY A 37 23.85 -4.79 -9.21
CA GLY A 37 24.14 -3.76 -8.20
C GLY A 37 23.15 -3.72 -7.03
N GLY A 38 21.98 -4.34 -7.16
CA GLY A 38 20.91 -4.30 -6.16
C GLY A 38 21.03 -5.36 -5.05
N SER A 39 20.10 -5.31 -4.09
CA SER A 39 20.01 -6.28 -3.00
C SER A 39 19.61 -7.66 -3.54
N PRO A 40 20.45 -8.72 -3.38
CA PRO A 40 20.13 -10.06 -3.88
C PRO A 40 18.83 -10.62 -3.31
N ARG A 41 18.53 -10.28 -2.05
CA ARG A 41 17.30 -10.72 -1.38
C ARG A 41 16.06 -10.05 -1.99
N ALA A 42 16.09 -8.72 -2.14
CA ALA A 42 14.94 -7.99 -2.70
C ALA A 42 14.63 -8.45 -4.13
N ILE A 43 15.68 -8.63 -4.95
CA ILE A 43 15.53 -9.11 -6.33
C ILE A 43 14.94 -10.53 -6.38
N ALA A 44 15.34 -11.42 -5.46
CA ALA A 44 14.76 -12.76 -5.38
C ALA A 44 13.29 -12.74 -4.94
N GLU A 45 12.93 -11.86 -4.00
CA GLU A 45 11.55 -11.64 -3.56
C GLU A 45 10.68 -11.09 -4.71
N ASP A 46 11.20 -10.14 -5.49
CA ASP A 46 10.53 -9.59 -6.68
C ASP A 46 10.39 -10.64 -7.80
N GLY A 47 11.44 -11.42 -8.05
CA GLY A 47 11.39 -12.54 -9.01
C GLY A 47 10.29 -13.53 -8.63
N MET A 48 10.23 -13.95 -7.36
CA MET A 48 9.17 -14.83 -6.87
C MET A 48 7.79 -14.18 -7.02
N ARG A 49 7.62 -12.92 -6.61
CA ARG A 49 6.35 -12.18 -6.74
C ARG A 49 5.87 -12.12 -8.19
N SER A 50 6.78 -11.85 -9.13
CA SER A 50 6.47 -11.75 -10.56
C SER A 50 5.96 -13.06 -11.14
N LEU A 51 6.57 -14.19 -10.78
CA LEU A 51 6.15 -15.52 -11.22
C LEU A 51 4.77 -15.87 -10.64
N LEU A 52 4.58 -15.64 -9.34
CA LEU A 52 3.30 -15.91 -8.68
C LEU A 52 2.16 -15.09 -9.28
N ALA A 53 2.37 -13.80 -9.51
CA ALA A 53 1.39 -12.92 -10.13
C ALA A 53 1.09 -13.32 -11.58
N LEU A 54 2.12 -13.62 -12.38
CA LEU A 54 1.97 -14.09 -13.76
C LEU A 54 1.16 -15.39 -13.83
N MET A 55 1.48 -16.36 -12.98
CA MET A 55 0.84 -17.66 -13.02
C MET A 55 -0.58 -17.63 -12.44
N ASP A 56 -0.88 -16.74 -11.49
CA ASP A 56 -2.27 -16.43 -11.09
C ASP A 56 -3.07 -15.89 -12.29
N ASP A 57 -2.50 -14.97 -13.08
CA ASP A 57 -3.15 -14.42 -14.27
C ASP A 57 -3.41 -15.49 -15.36
N VAL A 58 -2.43 -16.38 -15.60
CA VAL A 58 -2.58 -17.51 -16.52
C VAL A 58 -3.71 -18.44 -16.06
N ASN A 59 -3.68 -18.87 -14.79
CA ASN A 59 -4.63 -19.83 -14.24
C ASN A 59 -6.06 -19.28 -14.16
N ARG A 60 -6.24 -17.96 -13.95
CA ARG A 60 -7.57 -17.33 -13.96
C ARG A 60 -8.18 -17.24 -15.35
N THR A 61 -7.36 -17.02 -16.37
CA THR A 61 -7.84 -16.82 -17.73
C THR A 61 -8.17 -18.17 -18.38
N GLU A 62 -7.29 -19.15 -18.20
CA GLU A 62 -7.49 -20.52 -18.67
C GLU A 62 -7.05 -21.48 -17.57
N PRO A 63 -7.99 -22.01 -16.75
CA PRO A 63 -7.65 -22.90 -15.66
C PRO A 63 -6.95 -24.17 -16.17
N VAL A 64 -5.72 -24.38 -15.69
CA VAL A 64 -4.89 -25.51 -16.12
C VAL A 64 -4.67 -26.45 -14.92
N PRO A 65 -5.27 -27.65 -14.90
CA PRO A 65 -5.36 -28.49 -13.70
C PRO A 65 -4.02 -28.96 -13.09
N HIS A 66 -2.93 -28.91 -13.84
CA HIS A 66 -1.61 -29.44 -13.47
C HIS A 66 -0.60 -28.37 -13.06
N LEU A 67 -0.97 -27.09 -13.14
CA LEU A 67 -0.10 -25.98 -12.74
C LEU A 67 -0.20 -25.75 -11.22
N ASP A 68 0.91 -25.96 -10.50
CA ASP A 68 1.00 -25.71 -9.06
C ASP A 68 1.14 -24.20 -8.79
N VAL A 69 0.01 -23.50 -8.80
CA VAL A 69 -0.09 -22.07 -8.52
C VAL A 69 -0.84 -21.88 -7.20
N PRO A 70 -0.26 -21.20 -6.20
CA PRO A 70 -0.96 -20.90 -4.96
C PRO A 70 -2.26 -20.15 -5.25
N SER A 71 -3.38 -20.69 -4.75
CA SER A 71 -4.66 -19.97 -4.81
C SER A 71 -4.57 -18.69 -4.00
N MET A 72 -4.99 -17.58 -4.60
CA MET A 72 -5.04 -16.27 -3.93
C MET A 72 -6.34 -15.53 -4.32
N PRO A 73 -6.80 -14.53 -3.53
CA PRO A 73 -7.89 -13.64 -3.95
C PRO A 73 -7.51 -12.83 -5.20
N PRO A 74 -8.49 -12.30 -5.96
CA PRO A 74 -8.21 -11.41 -7.08
C PRO A 74 -7.54 -10.11 -6.61
N ARG A 75 -6.95 -9.35 -7.54
CA ARG A 75 -6.40 -8.02 -7.24
C ARG A 75 -7.47 -7.14 -6.58
N ALA A 76 -7.07 -6.43 -5.52
CA ALA A 76 -7.97 -5.60 -4.72
C ALA A 76 -8.48 -4.42 -5.53
N GLU A 77 -9.79 -4.21 -5.54
CA GLU A 77 -10.40 -3.00 -6.07
C GLU A 77 -10.19 -1.85 -5.07
N ILE A 78 -9.44 -0.84 -5.48
CA ILE A 78 -9.16 0.35 -4.66
C ILE A 78 -10.27 1.37 -4.89
N GLU A 79 -10.99 1.70 -3.83
CA GLU A 79 -12.12 2.64 -3.86
C GLU A 79 -11.66 4.08 -3.56
N GLY A 80 -10.49 4.25 -2.95
CA GLY A 80 -9.87 5.54 -2.70
C GLY A 80 -8.78 5.50 -1.65
N VAL A 81 -8.16 6.66 -1.40
CA VAL A 81 -7.28 6.85 -0.24
C VAL A 81 -8.16 7.21 0.95
N GLU A 82 -8.04 6.45 2.03
CA GLU A 82 -8.79 6.67 3.25
C GLU A 82 -8.06 7.63 4.19
N PHE A 83 -6.74 7.49 4.31
CA PHE A 83 -5.92 8.45 5.05
C PHE A 83 -4.47 8.49 4.57
N ILE A 84 -3.79 9.57 4.93
CA ILE A 84 -2.34 9.71 4.82
C ILE A 84 -1.79 10.03 6.21
N GLU A 85 -0.85 9.24 6.71
CA GLU A 85 -0.25 9.42 8.03
C GLU A 85 1.19 9.93 7.94
N PHE A 86 1.43 11.06 8.60
CA PHE A 86 2.74 11.65 8.79
C PHE A 86 3.31 11.23 10.15
N ALA A 87 4.55 10.75 10.14
CA ALA A 87 5.37 10.71 11.34
C ALA A 87 6.08 12.05 11.52
N ALA A 88 6.02 12.64 12.72
CA ALA A 88 6.66 13.91 13.04
C ALA A 88 7.05 13.98 14.52
N ASP A 89 7.91 14.94 14.89
CA ASP A 89 7.98 15.39 16.30
C ASP A 89 6.97 16.52 16.55
N GLU A 90 6.84 16.94 17.81
CA GLU A 90 5.90 18.00 18.21
C GLU A 90 6.15 19.34 17.48
N VAL A 91 7.40 19.68 17.18
CA VAL A 91 7.72 20.97 16.53
C VAL A 91 7.30 20.94 15.06
N GLU A 92 7.63 19.86 14.36
CA GLU A 92 7.27 19.68 12.96
C GLU A 92 5.76 19.41 12.79
N ALA A 93 5.13 18.71 13.72
CA ALA A 93 3.67 18.51 13.75
C ALA A 93 2.93 19.85 13.84
N ASN A 94 3.39 20.78 14.68
CA ASN A 94 2.82 22.12 14.76
C ASN A 94 2.98 22.90 13.45
N ARG A 95 4.11 22.77 12.76
CA ARG A 95 4.33 23.40 11.44
C ARG A 95 3.42 22.78 10.37
N LEU A 96 3.30 21.46 10.37
CA LEU A 96 2.41 20.74 9.45
C LEU A 96 0.95 21.12 9.69
N GLY A 97 0.49 21.15 10.95
CA GLY A 97 -0.85 21.60 11.31
C GLY A 97 -1.15 23.05 10.89
N ALA A 98 -0.18 23.95 11.03
CA ALA A 98 -0.30 25.32 10.52
C ALA A 98 -0.48 25.35 8.99
N LEU A 99 0.31 24.56 8.25
CA LEU A 99 0.17 24.43 6.80
C LEU A 99 -1.21 23.85 6.41
N LEU A 100 -1.64 22.77 7.05
CA LEU A 100 -2.94 22.15 6.84
C LEU A 100 -4.09 23.13 7.06
N THR A 101 -3.98 23.96 8.11
CA THR A 101 -4.96 25.04 8.36
C THR A 101 -5.04 26.01 7.19
N THR A 102 -3.90 26.42 6.61
CA THR A 102 -3.91 27.31 5.41
C THR A 102 -4.54 26.67 4.18
N LEU A 103 -4.54 25.33 4.11
CA LEU A 103 -5.18 24.55 3.06
C LEU A 103 -6.65 24.26 3.33
N GLY A 104 -7.20 24.72 4.47
CA GLY A 104 -8.61 24.54 4.85
C GLY A 104 -8.91 23.24 5.61
N PHE A 105 -7.89 22.52 6.09
CA PHE A 105 -8.10 21.39 7.00
C PHE A 105 -8.37 21.87 8.42
N THR A 106 -9.16 21.09 9.14
CA THR A 106 -9.45 21.30 10.56
C THR A 106 -8.85 20.18 11.38
N HIS A 107 -8.19 20.50 12.50
CA HIS A 107 -7.87 19.52 13.54
C HIS A 107 -9.17 19.04 14.19
N ALA A 108 -9.69 17.93 13.68
CA ALA A 108 -11.05 17.48 13.91
C ALA A 108 -11.17 16.62 15.16
N ALA A 109 -10.16 15.81 15.44
CA ALA A 109 -10.18 14.86 16.55
C ALA A 109 -8.77 14.47 17.01
N ASP A 110 -8.68 13.93 18.22
CA ASP A 110 -7.47 13.33 18.78
C ASP A 110 -7.71 11.86 19.10
N HIS A 111 -6.70 11.03 18.91
CA HIS A 111 -6.80 9.59 19.17
C HIS A 111 -6.97 9.30 20.67
N ILE A 112 -7.75 8.28 21.02
CA ILE A 112 -8.13 8.00 22.43
C ILE A 112 -6.96 7.57 23.33
N ASN A 113 -5.96 6.91 22.75
CA ASN A 113 -4.85 6.29 23.50
C ASN A 113 -3.45 6.79 23.09
N LYS A 114 -3.32 7.58 22.02
CA LYS A 114 -2.03 7.85 21.35
C LYS A 114 -1.90 9.34 21.05
N ASP A 115 -0.67 9.82 20.98
CA ASP A 115 -0.28 11.17 20.57
C ASP A 115 -0.42 11.34 19.04
N VAL A 116 -1.66 11.21 18.58
CA VAL A 116 -2.06 11.20 17.17
C VAL A 116 -3.23 12.16 16.97
N SER A 117 -3.08 13.09 16.02
CA SER A 117 -4.12 14.06 15.67
C SER A 117 -4.70 13.80 14.28
N LEU A 118 -6.02 13.94 14.15
CA LEU A 118 -6.76 13.79 12.90
C LEU A 118 -7.11 15.17 12.33
N TRP A 119 -6.72 15.38 11.07
CA TRP A 119 -7.00 16.58 10.30
C TRP A 119 -7.90 16.24 9.11
N THR A 120 -9.04 16.91 9.01
CA THR A 120 -10.04 16.58 7.98
C THR A 120 -10.41 17.76 7.09
N GLN A 121 -10.67 17.47 5.82
CA GLN A 121 -11.36 18.36 4.89
C GLN A 121 -12.10 17.55 3.82
N GLY A 122 -13.41 17.74 3.68
CA GLY A 122 -14.23 16.86 2.84
C GLY A 122 -14.13 15.42 3.33
N GLU A 123 -13.79 14.50 2.44
CA GLU A 123 -13.55 13.08 2.73
C GLU A 123 -12.06 12.77 2.99
N THR A 124 -11.19 13.79 3.04
CA THR A 124 -9.74 13.58 3.22
C THR A 124 -9.38 13.56 4.70
N ASN A 125 -8.72 12.48 5.11
CA ASN A 125 -8.14 12.34 6.45
C ASN A 125 -6.60 12.41 6.36
N ILE A 126 -6.02 13.35 7.10
CA ILE A 126 -4.58 13.43 7.33
C ILE A 126 -4.34 13.16 8.81
N VAL A 127 -3.50 12.18 9.09
CA VAL A 127 -3.13 11.79 10.44
C VAL A 127 -1.72 12.33 10.71
N ILE A 128 -1.52 13.00 11.83
CA ILE A 128 -0.19 13.39 12.29
C ILE A 128 0.11 12.63 13.57
N ASN A 129 1.10 11.76 13.49
CA ASN A 129 1.54 10.89 14.57
C ASN A 129 2.83 11.42 15.18
N THR A 130 2.76 11.73 16.47
CA THR A 130 3.88 12.25 17.29
C THR A 130 4.31 11.30 18.40
N GLU A 131 3.86 10.04 18.34
CA GLU A 131 4.28 9.00 19.27
C GLU A 131 5.81 8.92 19.38
N ARG A 132 6.28 8.67 20.60
CA ARG A 132 7.71 8.59 20.94
C ARG A 132 8.24 7.16 20.87
N GLU A 133 7.38 6.20 20.56
CA GLU A 133 7.70 4.79 20.38
C GLU A 133 6.93 4.23 19.17
N GLY A 134 7.24 2.99 18.77
CA GLY A 134 6.54 2.32 17.67
C GLY A 134 7.02 2.71 16.27
N PHE A 135 6.22 2.33 15.26
CA PHE A 135 6.62 2.40 13.85
C PHE A 135 6.78 3.85 13.35
N ALA A 136 5.82 4.73 13.65
CA ALA A 136 5.89 6.13 13.25
C ALA A 136 7.13 6.82 13.84
N HIS A 137 7.44 6.59 15.12
CA HIS A 137 8.65 7.11 15.74
C HIS A 137 9.93 6.64 15.03
N ALA A 138 10.02 5.33 14.73
CA ALA A 138 11.16 4.79 13.99
C ALA A 138 11.29 5.37 12.57
N ALA A 139 10.16 5.58 11.88
CA ALA A 139 10.12 6.23 10.58
C ALA A 139 10.62 7.68 10.66
N TYR A 140 10.19 8.44 11.67
CA TYR A 140 10.65 9.81 11.93
C TYR A 140 12.15 9.87 12.19
N LEU A 141 12.68 9.00 13.07
CA LEU A 141 14.13 8.95 13.34
C LEU A 141 14.96 8.64 12.08
N SER A 142 14.41 7.86 11.16
CA SER A 142 15.11 7.47 9.93
C SER A 142 15.02 8.53 8.81
N ARG A 143 13.91 9.27 8.69
CA ARG A 143 13.61 10.09 7.50
C ARG A 143 13.18 11.52 7.82
N GLY A 144 13.05 11.88 9.09
CA GLY A 144 12.37 13.10 9.52
C GLY A 144 10.87 13.07 9.21
N THR A 145 10.26 14.25 9.18
CA THR A 145 8.83 14.39 8.90
C THR A 145 8.49 13.87 7.52
N SER A 146 7.75 12.78 7.47
CA SER A 146 7.46 12.06 6.22
C SER A 146 6.18 11.24 6.34
N ILE A 147 5.59 10.87 5.20
CA ILE A 147 4.49 9.91 5.15
C ILE A 147 5.05 8.53 5.51
N CYS A 148 4.55 7.95 6.60
CA CYS A 148 4.96 6.61 7.04
C CYS A 148 3.92 5.53 6.69
N ASP A 149 2.66 5.93 6.50
CA ASP A 149 1.55 5.01 6.29
C ASP A 149 0.45 5.65 5.44
N ILE A 150 -0.21 4.80 4.64
CA ILE A 150 -1.31 5.17 3.76
C ILE A 150 -2.42 4.14 3.96
N GLY A 151 -3.60 4.64 4.34
CA GLY A 151 -4.81 3.84 4.37
C GLY A 151 -5.48 3.84 3.01
N LEU A 152 -5.80 2.66 2.48
CA LEU A 152 -6.59 2.50 1.26
C LEU A 152 -7.96 1.93 1.59
N ARG A 153 -9.00 2.55 1.02
CA ARG A 153 -10.34 1.96 0.99
C ARG A 153 -10.37 0.88 -0.07
N VAL A 154 -10.78 -0.32 0.32
CA VAL A 154 -10.88 -1.49 -0.55
C VAL A 154 -12.21 -2.17 -0.34
N LYS A 155 -12.61 -2.98 -1.30
CA LYS A 155 -13.85 -3.75 -1.20
C LYS A 155 -13.84 -4.79 -0.06
N ASP A 156 -12.69 -5.42 0.20
CA ASP A 156 -12.49 -6.41 1.26
C ASP A 156 -11.02 -6.38 1.74
N ALA A 157 -10.80 -5.92 2.97
CA ALA A 157 -9.45 -5.76 3.53
C ALA A 157 -8.79 -7.11 3.80
N ALA A 158 -9.55 -8.12 4.22
CA ALA A 158 -9.03 -9.45 4.54
C ALA A 158 -8.58 -10.18 3.26
N GLU A 159 -9.33 -10.09 2.17
CA GLU A 159 -8.92 -10.61 0.86
C GLU A 159 -7.68 -9.90 0.32
N THR A 160 -7.61 -8.58 0.49
CA THR A 160 -6.45 -7.80 0.07
C THR A 160 -5.17 -8.29 0.78
N VAL A 161 -5.23 -8.50 2.10
CA VAL A 161 -4.10 -9.04 2.87
C VAL A 161 -3.77 -10.48 2.49
N ARG A 162 -4.77 -11.35 2.31
CA ARG A 162 -4.54 -12.74 1.87
C ARG A 162 -3.84 -12.81 0.51
N ARG A 163 -4.18 -11.91 -0.42
CA ARG A 163 -3.46 -11.80 -1.70
C ARG A 163 -2.02 -11.36 -1.51
N ALA A 164 -1.80 -10.33 -0.70
CA ALA A 164 -0.45 -9.83 -0.41
C ALA A 164 0.44 -10.93 0.19
N GLU A 165 -0.08 -11.71 1.14
CA GLU A 165 0.63 -12.84 1.73
C GLU A 165 0.97 -13.93 0.71
N ALA A 166 0.02 -14.28 -0.17
CA ALA A 166 0.26 -15.24 -1.24
C ALA A 166 1.37 -14.78 -2.19
N LEU A 167 1.47 -13.46 -2.44
CA LEU A 167 2.51 -12.78 -3.21
C LEU A 167 3.82 -12.54 -2.43
N LYS A 168 3.96 -13.11 -1.23
CA LYS A 168 5.13 -13.01 -0.36
C LYS A 168 5.43 -11.58 0.11
N VAL A 169 4.42 -10.72 0.14
CA VAL A 169 4.52 -9.43 0.81
C VAL A 169 4.44 -9.65 2.32
N LYS A 170 5.32 -8.98 3.07
CA LYS A 170 5.39 -9.11 4.52
C LYS A 170 4.19 -8.39 5.16
N LEU A 171 3.46 -9.09 6.01
CA LEU A 171 2.40 -8.49 6.83
C LEU A 171 2.99 -7.53 7.86
N PHE A 172 2.23 -6.48 8.16
CA PHE A 172 2.55 -5.55 9.24
C PHE A 172 1.64 -5.82 10.43
N HIS A 173 2.23 -5.87 11.61
CA HIS A 173 1.53 -6.02 12.87
C HIS A 173 2.09 -5.04 13.86
N GLN A 174 1.21 -4.37 14.58
CA GLN A 174 1.55 -3.55 15.73
C GLN A 174 0.63 -3.88 16.90
N ARG A 175 1.04 -3.44 18.08
CA ARG A 175 0.23 -3.59 19.28
C ARG A 175 -1.04 -2.74 19.12
N ILE A 176 -2.17 -3.34 19.49
CA ILE A 176 -3.49 -2.71 19.52
C ILE A 176 -3.86 -2.57 20.99
N ASP A 177 -4.22 -1.37 21.41
CA ASP A 177 -4.66 -1.12 22.78
C ASP A 177 -6.20 -1.17 22.89
N GLN A 178 -6.71 -1.08 24.12
CA GLN A 178 -8.13 -1.26 24.38
C GLN A 178 -8.96 -0.18 23.68
N GLY A 179 -9.99 -0.62 22.94
CA GLY A 179 -10.89 0.28 22.20
C GLY A 179 -10.46 0.55 20.77
N GLU A 180 -9.33 0.00 20.32
CA GLU A 180 -8.86 0.12 18.94
C GLU A 180 -9.32 -1.05 18.06
N LEU A 181 -9.55 -0.77 16.78
CA LEU A 181 -9.84 -1.72 15.73
C LEU A 181 -8.55 -2.38 15.23
N HIS A 182 -8.67 -3.65 14.85
CA HIS A 182 -7.59 -4.34 14.17
C HIS A 182 -7.63 -4.01 12.66
N LEU A 183 -6.93 -2.96 12.26
CA LEU A 183 -6.78 -2.60 10.85
C LEU A 183 -5.75 -3.53 10.16
N PRO A 184 -6.14 -4.30 9.13
CA PRO A 184 -5.21 -5.14 8.38
C PRO A 184 -4.18 -4.31 7.61
N ALA A 185 -2.91 -4.73 7.62
CA ALA A 185 -1.83 -3.97 7.02
C ALA A 185 -0.69 -4.83 6.46
N ILE A 186 0.04 -4.25 5.52
CA ILE A 186 1.26 -4.82 4.94
C ILE A 186 2.41 -3.82 4.97
N HIS A 187 3.64 -4.32 4.94
CA HIS A 187 4.78 -3.48 4.60
C HIS A 187 4.70 -3.05 3.14
N SER A 188 4.77 -1.75 2.92
CA SER A 188 4.83 -1.14 1.60
C SER A 188 6.28 -0.95 1.15
N VAL A 189 6.43 -0.58 -0.11
CA VAL A 189 7.69 -0.12 -0.68
C VAL A 189 8.19 1.16 0.01
N GLY A 190 9.49 1.46 -0.09
CA GLY A 190 10.09 2.61 0.59
C GLY A 190 10.12 2.52 2.13
N GLY A 191 9.77 1.36 2.70
CA GLY A 191 9.74 1.16 4.15
C GLY A 191 8.56 1.83 4.85
N GLY A 192 7.47 2.06 4.12
CA GLY A 192 6.18 2.49 4.68
C GLY A 192 5.29 1.31 5.07
N VAL A 193 4.11 1.64 5.59
CA VAL A 193 3.01 0.71 5.83
C VAL A 193 1.85 1.08 4.90
N MET A 194 0.99 0.09 4.64
CA MET A 194 -0.27 0.29 3.95
C MET A 194 -1.37 -0.45 4.69
N HIS A 195 -2.33 0.30 5.21
CA HIS A 195 -3.54 -0.24 5.83
C HIS A 195 -4.67 -0.37 4.82
N PHE A 196 -5.53 -1.36 5.05
CA PHE A 196 -6.70 -1.61 4.22
C PHE A 196 -7.96 -1.49 5.07
N LEU A 197 -8.92 -0.72 4.58
CA LEU A 197 -10.20 -0.49 5.25
C LEU A 197 -11.33 -0.82 4.28
N ASP A 198 -12.34 -1.52 4.78
CA ASP A 198 -13.57 -1.79 4.02
C ASP A 198 -14.80 -1.52 4.89
N ALA A 199 -15.87 -1.09 4.24
CA ALA A 199 -17.13 -0.78 4.92
C ALA A 199 -17.88 -2.06 5.33
N ALA A 200 -17.67 -3.18 4.63
CA ALA A 200 -18.41 -4.42 4.86
C ALA A 200 -18.09 -5.06 6.24
N SER A 201 -16.86 -4.86 6.72
CA SER A 201 -16.38 -5.28 8.03
C SER A 201 -16.39 -4.17 9.08
N GLY A 202 -16.84 -2.96 8.73
CA GLY A 202 -16.93 -1.81 9.63
C GLY A 202 -15.59 -1.14 9.93
N LEU A 203 -14.52 -1.43 9.17
CA LEU A 203 -13.20 -0.83 9.41
C LEU A 203 -13.18 0.67 9.12
N THR A 204 -14.06 1.17 8.25
CA THR A 204 -14.23 2.61 7.99
C THR A 204 -14.79 3.37 9.19
N ASP A 205 -15.32 2.69 10.21
CA ASP A 205 -15.83 3.32 11.43
C ASP A 205 -14.71 3.72 12.40
N VAL A 206 -13.44 3.43 12.07
CA VAL A 206 -12.26 3.72 12.88
C VAL A 206 -12.25 5.15 13.44
N TRP A 207 -12.67 6.13 12.65
CA TRP A 207 -12.68 7.54 13.06
C TRP A 207 -13.68 7.83 14.19
N GLY A 208 -14.79 7.10 14.26
CA GLY A 208 -15.76 7.24 15.35
C GLY A 208 -15.43 6.38 16.57
N VAL A 209 -14.58 5.36 16.39
CA VAL A 209 -14.21 4.41 17.43
C VAL A 209 -12.94 4.85 18.17
N GLU A 210 -11.91 5.29 17.44
CA GLU A 210 -10.58 5.55 17.97
C GLU A 210 -10.26 7.03 18.19
N PHE A 211 -11.15 7.94 17.80
CA PHE A 211 -10.90 9.38 17.90
C PHE A 211 -12.00 10.12 18.66
N THR A 212 -11.60 11.10 19.47
CA THR A 212 -12.49 12.02 20.18
C THR A 212 -12.45 13.39 19.53
N ALA A 213 -13.61 13.89 19.10
CA ALA A 213 -13.71 15.18 18.42
C ALA A 213 -13.24 16.35 19.29
N THR A 214 -12.48 17.28 18.70
CA THR A 214 -12.04 18.52 19.36
C THR A 214 -13.15 19.56 19.47
N GLY A 215 -14.24 19.40 18.70
CA GLY A 215 -15.32 20.37 18.55
C GLY A 215 -14.99 21.53 17.60
N ASN A 216 -13.82 21.52 16.97
CA ASN A 216 -13.45 22.50 15.96
C ASN A 216 -14.22 22.24 14.66
N ALA A 217 -14.80 23.29 14.09
CA ALA A 217 -15.39 23.25 12.76
C ALA A 217 -14.96 24.52 12.01
N LEU A 218 -14.26 24.36 10.90
CA LEU A 218 -13.96 25.43 9.96
C LEU A 218 -14.71 25.19 8.66
N GLU A 219 -15.11 26.27 8.00
CA GLU A 219 -15.49 26.19 6.58
C GLU A 219 -14.22 25.84 5.79
N GLY A 220 -14.19 24.64 5.19
CA GLY A 220 -13.06 24.16 4.41
C GLY A 220 -12.84 24.97 3.13
N ALA A 221 -11.74 24.68 2.43
CA ALA A 221 -11.36 25.33 1.17
C ALA A 221 -11.94 24.65 -0.09
N GLY A 222 -12.87 23.70 0.08
CA GLY A 222 -13.52 22.99 -1.02
C GLY A 222 -12.77 21.75 -1.53
N LEU A 223 -11.72 21.28 -0.84
CA LEU A 223 -11.14 19.97 -1.12
C LEU A 223 -12.16 18.88 -0.79
N THR A 224 -12.36 17.95 -1.72
CA THR A 224 -13.37 16.90 -1.60
C THR A 224 -12.77 15.57 -1.20
N ARG A 225 -11.66 15.16 -1.81
CA ARG A 225 -10.94 13.90 -1.54
C ARG A 225 -9.50 13.97 -2.06
N VAL A 226 -8.68 12.99 -1.70
CA VAL A 226 -7.40 12.72 -2.35
C VAL A 226 -7.65 12.09 -3.72
N ASP A 227 -7.16 12.73 -4.77
CA ASP A 227 -7.25 12.21 -6.14
C ASP A 227 -6.13 11.20 -6.46
N HIS A 228 -4.89 11.53 -6.10
CA HIS A 228 -3.74 10.67 -6.29
C HIS A 228 -2.66 10.96 -5.24
N VAL A 229 -1.77 9.99 -5.05
CA VAL A 229 -0.55 10.13 -4.25
C VAL A 229 0.64 9.84 -5.16
N ALA A 230 1.48 10.86 -5.38
CA ALA A 230 2.73 10.69 -6.10
C ALA A 230 3.84 10.31 -5.12
N GLN A 231 4.63 9.30 -5.46
CA GLN A 231 5.77 8.86 -4.66
C GLN A 231 7.05 8.99 -5.48
N THR A 232 8.14 9.34 -4.81
CA THR A 232 9.49 9.43 -5.41
C THR A 232 10.35 8.29 -4.88
N MET A 233 11.23 7.77 -5.73
CA MET A 233 12.07 6.61 -5.43
C MET A 233 13.39 6.66 -6.22
N GLY A 234 14.36 5.83 -5.84
CA GLY A 234 15.55 5.58 -6.65
C GLY A 234 15.16 5.00 -8.02
N HIS A 235 15.93 5.32 -9.06
CA HIS A 235 15.64 4.80 -10.41
C HIS A 235 15.66 3.27 -10.46
N ASP A 236 16.56 2.67 -9.68
CA ASP A 236 16.73 1.23 -9.49
C ASP A 236 15.57 0.56 -8.74
N GLU A 237 14.75 1.32 -8.01
CA GLU A 237 13.60 0.80 -7.26
C GLU A 237 12.30 0.83 -8.07
N MET A 238 12.24 1.60 -9.17
CA MET A 238 11.01 1.83 -9.93
C MET A 238 10.30 0.54 -10.36
N LEU A 239 11.06 -0.48 -10.77
CA LEU A 239 10.49 -1.74 -11.23
C LEU A 239 9.89 -2.54 -10.07
N THR A 240 10.59 -2.62 -8.92
CA THR A 240 10.08 -3.19 -7.68
C THR A 240 8.76 -2.54 -7.26
N TRP A 241 8.69 -1.21 -7.30
CA TRP A 241 7.49 -0.46 -6.92
C TRP A 241 6.33 -0.72 -7.89
N SER A 242 6.60 -0.69 -9.19
CA SER A 242 5.59 -1.01 -10.21
C SER A 242 5.04 -2.43 -10.03
N LEU A 243 5.92 -3.42 -9.84
CA LEU A 243 5.52 -4.81 -9.63
C LEU A 243 4.70 -4.96 -8.34
N PHE A 244 5.10 -4.29 -7.26
CA PHE A 244 4.38 -4.29 -5.98
C PHE A 244 2.92 -3.85 -6.18
N TYR A 245 2.70 -2.65 -6.73
CA TYR A 245 1.34 -2.12 -6.90
C TYR A 245 0.50 -2.93 -7.90
N THR A 246 1.07 -3.26 -9.07
CA THR A 246 0.32 -3.96 -10.13
C THR A 246 0.02 -5.42 -9.82
N SER A 247 0.76 -6.05 -8.90
CA SER A 247 0.44 -7.40 -8.43
C SER A 247 -0.68 -7.42 -7.38
N LEU A 248 -0.83 -6.33 -6.60
CA LEU A 248 -1.84 -6.19 -5.55
C LEU A 248 -3.17 -5.61 -6.05
N ALA A 249 -3.11 -4.56 -6.86
CA ALA A 249 -4.26 -3.83 -7.36
C ALA A 249 -4.26 -3.85 -8.90
N PRO A 250 -5.44 -3.84 -9.56
CA PRO A 250 -5.49 -3.76 -11.01
C PRO A 250 -4.81 -2.45 -11.45
N PRO A 251 -4.07 -2.47 -12.57
CA PRO A 251 -3.56 -1.24 -13.14
C PRO A 251 -4.75 -0.35 -13.48
N VAL A 252 -4.87 0.79 -12.79
CA VAL A 252 -5.76 1.85 -13.24
C VAL A 252 -5.22 2.32 -14.59
N LEU A 253 -6.08 2.49 -15.58
CA LEU A 253 -5.75 3.11 -16.87
C LEU A 253 -5.26 4.56 -16.62
N GLY A 254 -4.00 4.70 -16.24
CA GLY A 254 -3.38 5.93 -15.78
C GLY A 254 -1.89 5.68 -15.62
N LYS A 255 -1.11 6.25 -16.53
CA LYS A 255 0.34 6.09 -16.66
C LYS A 255 1.02 6.17 -15.29
N VAL A 256 1.84 5.16 -14.96
CA VAL A 256 3.04 5.40 -14.15
C VAL A 256 3.85 6.42 -14.94
N THR A 257 3.68 7.70 -14.60
CA THR A 257 4.32 8.78 -15.34
C THR A 257 5.71 8.89 -14.75
N ARG A 258 6.73 8.49 -15.53
CA ARG A 258 8.11 8.80 -15.21
C ARG A 258 8.23 10.33 -15.22
N CYS A 259 8.40 10.94 -14.06
CA CYS A 259 8.94 12.29 -13.96
C CYS A 259 10.45 12.24 -14.21
#